data_AF-A0A0N0CUT8-F1
#
_entry.id   AF-A0A0N0CUT8-F1
#
_cell.length_a   1.000
_cell.length_b   1.000
_cell.length_c   1.000
_cell.angle_alpha   90.00
_cell.angle_beta   90.00
_cell.angle_gamma   90.00
#
_symmetry.space_group_name_H-M   'P 1'
#
loop_
_entity.id
_entity.type
_entity.pdbx_description
1 polymer ?
#
loop_
_entity_poly.entity_id
_entity_poly.type
_entity_poly.pdbx_seq_one_letter_code
_entity_poly.pdbx_strand_id
1 'polypeptide(L)' 'MGNVCAIVIKNGFAYDALYRTLEDYHLLVGSMLTNKSFCEFFAIDSPNRAYKFLQQLPLKAEGTKRHRKYWIIP' A
#
# COMPACT_ATOMS: atom_id res chain seq x y z
N MET A 1 -4.31 -10.84 -20.74
CA MET A 1 -3.50 -9.86 -19.98
C MET A 1 -3.94 -9.96 -18.53
N GLY A 2 -3.20 -10.74 -17.73
CA GLY A 2 -3.67 -11.27 -16.45
C GLY A 2 -3.19 -10.44 -15.25
N ASN A 3 -4.10 -10.23 -14.30
CA ASN A 3 -3.92 -9.58 -13.00
C ASN A 3 -2.83 -10.28 -12.18
N VAL A 4 -1.65 -9.64 -12.03
CA VAL A 4 -0.55 -10.24 -11.24
C VAL A 4 -0.63 -9.89 -9.74
N CYS A 5 -1.29 -8.80 -9.32
CA CYS A 5 -1.16 -8.35 -7.93
C CYS A 5 -2.39 -8.55 -7.01
N ALA A 6 -3.50 -9.11 -7.53
CA ALA A 6 -4.72 -9.32 -6.73
C ALA A 6 -4.78 -10.67 -5.98
N ILE A 7 -3.75 -11.51 -6.09
CA ILE A 7 -3.57 -12.75 -5.35
C ILE A 7 -2.59 -12.37 -4.22
N VAL A 8 -2.92 -12.21 -2.95
CA VAL A 8 -3.52 -13.13 -2.00
C VAL A 8 -3.82 -12.29 -0.74
N ILE A 9 -5.07 -12.18 -0.30
CA ILE A 9 -5.35 -11.76 1.09
C ILE A 9 -6.32 -12.77 1.69
N LYS A 10 -5.76 -13.94 1.99
CA LYS A 10 -6.30 -14.90 2.95
C LYS A 10 -5.14 -15.45 3.77
N ASN A 11 -5.16 -15.12 5.07
CA ASN A 11 -4.42 -15.70 6.20
C ASN A 11 -2.88 -15.77 6.15
N GLY A 12 -2.24 -15.04 7.07
CA GLY A 12 -0.87 -15.27 7.57
C GLY A 12 0.29 -14.89 6.65
N PHE A 13 0.38 -15.50 5.47
CA PHE A 13 1.59 -15.48 4.63
C PHE A 13 1.74 -14.22 3.77
N ALA A 14 0.65 -13.46 3.58
CA ALA A 14 0.62 -12.31 2.67
C ALA A 14 1.07 -10.97 3.31
N TYR A 15 1.05 -10.88 4.64
CA TYR A 15 1.44 -9.64 5.33
C TYR A 15 2.95 -9.39 5.23
N ASP A 16 3.78 -10.42 5.37
CA ASP A 16 5.24 -10.29 5.24
C ASP A 16 5.65 -9.84 3.83
N ALA A 17 4.99 -10.38 2.80
CA ALA A 17 5.21 -9.96 1.41
C ALA A 17 4.77 -8.50 1.20
N LEU A 18 3.66 -8.08 1.82
CA LEU A 18 3.20 -6.70 1.79
C LEU A 18 4.20 -5.76 2.48
N TYR A 19 4.72 -6.12 3.65
CA TYR A 19 5.72 -5.33 4.37
C TYR A 19 7.05 -5.23 3.60
N ARG A 20 7.53 -6.32 3.01
CA ARG A 20 8.71 -6.30 2.13
C ARG A 20 8.50 -5.38 0.94
N THR A 21 7.34 -5.47 0.29
CA THR A 21 7.01 -4.59 -0.84
C THR A 21 6.89 -3.12 -0.41
N LEU A 22 6.44 -2.85 0.82
CA LEU A 22 6.45 -1.49 1.39
C LEU A 22 7.87 -0.99 1.68
N GLU A 23 8.77 -1.86 2.11
CA GLU A 23 10.20 -1.56 2.27
C GLU A 23 10.86 -1.27 0.91
N ASP A 24 10.57 -2.08 -0.12
CA ASP A 24 11.00 -1.83 -1.49
C ASP A 24 10.49 -0.47 -1.99
N TYR A 25 9.22 -0.15 -1.74
CA TYR A 25 8.67 1.18 -2.05
C TYR A 25 9.44 2.28 -1.32
N HIS A 26 9.75 2.09 -0.04
CA HIS A 26 10.49 3.07 0.76
C HIS A 26 11.87 3.36 0.15
N LEU A 27 12.58 2.31 -0.28
CA LEU A 27 13.91 2.41 -0.87
C LEU A 27 13.89 2.99 -2.30
N LEU A 28 12.87 2.68 -3.10
CA LEU A 28 12.80 3.06 -4.51
C LEU A 28 12.09 4.39 -4.78
N VAL A 29 11.06 4.71 -3.98
CA VAL A 29 10.16 5.85 -4.23
C VAL A 29 10.23 6.87 -3.10
N GLY A 30 10.25 6.40 -1.85
CA GLY A 30 10.43 7.24 -0.66
C GLY A 30 9.51 6.87 0.50
N SER A 31 9.64 7.61 1.60
CA SER A 31 9.03 7.29 2.90
C SER A 31 7.54 7.59 3.03
N MET A 32 6.90 8.08 1.96
CA MET A 32 5.51 8.54 2.00
C MET A 32 4.67 7.91 0.89
N LEU A 33 3.49 7.44 1.29
CA LEU A 33 2.48 6.86 0.41
C LEU A 33 1.27 7.78 0.29
N THR A 34 0.67 7.74 -0.88
CA THR A 34 -0.70 8.21 -1.13
C THR A 34 -1.52 7.03 -1.63
N ASN A 35 -2.86 7.14 -1.62
CA ASN A 35 -3.70 6.11 -2.24
C ASN A 35 -3.31 5.90 -3.73
N LYS A 36 -3.03 6.99 -4.45
CA LYS A 36 -2.61 6.95 -5.85
C LYS A 36 -1.28 6.20 -6.03
N SER A 37 -0.23 6.59 -5.29
CA SER A 37 1.08 5.94 -5.43
C SER A 37 1.07 4.49 -4.96
N PHE A 38 0.23 4.15 -3.97
CA PHE A 38 -0.01 2.77 -3.57
C PHE A 38 -0.70 1.98 -4.68
N CYS A 39 -1.71 2.53 -5.35
CA CYS A 39 -2.32 1.85 -6.51
C CYS A 39 -1.33 1.64 -7.66
N GLU A 40 -0.53 2.66 -7.99
CA GLU A 40 0.43 2.60 -9.09
C GLU A 40 1.53 1.58 -8.83
N PHE A 41 2.10 1.56 -7.62
CA PHE A 41 3.20 0.65 -7.29
C PHE A 41 2.75 -0.79 -7.11
N PHE A 42 1.61 -1.01 -6.45
CA PHE A 42 1.07 -2.35 -6.19
C PHE A 42 0.13 -2.84 -7.30
N ALA A 43 0.05 -2.14 -8.43
CA ALA A 43 -0.85 -2.45 -9.54
C ALA A 43 -2.29 -2.79 -9.09
N ILE A 44 -2.85 -1.94 -8.21
CA ILE A 44 -4.22 -2.11 -7.69
C ILE A 44 -5.18 -1.28 -8.54
N ASP A 45 -6.04 -1.95 -9.30
CA ASP A 45 -7.00 -1.30 -10.21
C ASP A 45 -8.11 -0.50 -9.50
N SER A 46 -8.25 -0.67 -8.19
CA SER A 46 -9.38 -0.15 -7.42
C SER A 46 -8.90 0.73 -6.25
N PRO A 47 -9.00 2.06 -6.37
CA PRO A 47 -8.64 3.00 -5.30
C PRO A 47 -9.35 2.73 -3.96
N ASN A 48 -10.57 2.20 -4.02
CA ASN A 48 -11.33 1.82 -2.82
C ASN A 48 -10.75 0.58 -2.11
N ARG A 49 -10.12 -0.34 -2.85
CA ARG A 49 -9.45 -1.52 -2.29
C ARG A 49 -8.11 -1.11 -1.68
N ALA A 50 -7.33 -0.32 -2.40
CA ALA A 50 -6.12 0.32 -1.89
C ALA A 50 -6.37 1.07 -0.58
N TYR A 51 -7.45 1.87 -0.51
CA TYR A 51 -7.85 2.56 0.71
C TYR A 51 -8.06 1.59 1.88
N LYS A 52 -8.80 0.49 1.67
CA LYS A 52 -9.04 -0.51 2.72
C LYS A 52 -7.74 -1.16 3.19
N PHE A 53 -6.80 -1.46 2.30
CA PHE A 53 -5.48 -1.99 2.70
C PHE A 53 -4.69 -0.99 3.51
N LEU A 54 -4.63 0.27 3.08
CA LEU A 54 -3.95 1.34 3.82
C LEU A 54 -4.55 1.58 5.21
N GLN A 55 -5.83 1.27 5.43
CA GLN A 55 -6.45 1.35 6.77
C GLN A 55 -6.15 0.13 7.65
N GLN A 56 -5.70 -0.98 7.09
CA GLN A 56 -5.32 -2.19 7.85
C GLN A 56 -3.85 -2.18 8.24
N LEU A 57 -3.03 -1.33 7.60
CA LEU A 57 -1.62 -1.20 7.90
C LEU A 57 -1.40 -0.27 9.11
N PRO A 58 -0.40 -0.56 9.97
CA PRO A 58 -0.05 0.27 11.12
C PRO A 58 0.75 1.53 10.71
N LEU A 59 0.31 2.24 9.67
CA LEU A 59 0.98 3.44 9.15
C LEU A 59 0.41 4.71 9.77
N LYS A 60 1.29 5.66 10.09
CA LYS A 60 0.86 7.00 10.52
C LYS A 60 0.22 7.73 9.34
N ALA A 61 -1.02 8.17 9.50
CA ALA A 61 -1.73 8.95 8.49
C ALA A 61 -1.74 10.45 8.83
N GLU A 62 -1.45 11.30 7.86
CA GLU A 62 -1.48 12.76 8.00
C GLU A 62 -2.29 13.41 6.86
N GLY A 63 -2.96 14.52 7.15
CA GLY A 63 -3.74 15.28 6.17
C GLY A 63 -5.21 14.87 6.04
N THR A 64 -5.94 15.61 5.19
CA THR A 64 -7.37 15.43 4.95
C THR A 64 -7.63 14.36 3.89
N LYS A 65 -8.85 13.83 3.82
CA LYS A 65 -9.24 12.69 2.97
C LYS A 65 -8.66 12.71 1.53
N ARG A 66 -8.65 13.88 0.86
CA ARG A 66 -8.14 14.06 -0.51
C ARG A 66 -6.61 14.12 -0.62
N HIS A 67 -5.93 14.50 0.45
CA HIS A 67 -4.48 14.68 0.50
C HIS A 67 -3.84 13.83 1.61
N ARG A 68 -4.48 12.71 1.95
CA ARG A 68 -4.01 11.85 3.04
C ARG A 68 -2.72 11.17 2.61
N LYS A 69 -1.72 11.34 3.47
CA LYS A 69 -0.37 10.81 3.35
C LYS A 69 -0.21 9.71 4.39
N TYR A 70 0.42 8.61 4.03
CA TYR A 70 0.74 7.53 4.94
C TYR A 70 2.26 7.41 5.04
N TRP A 71 2.80 7.44 6.25
CA TRP A 71 4.23 7.40 6.48
C TRP A 71 4.68 5.97 6.71
N ILE A 72 5.67 5.53 5.93
CA ILE A 72 6.40 4.29 6.15
C ILE A 72 7.50 4.62 7.15
N ILE A 73 7.29 4.20 8.40
CA ILE A 73 8.28 4.35 9.47
C ILE A 73 8.99 2.98 9.57
N PRO A 74 10.29 2.88 9.28
CA PRO A 74 11.05 1.65 9.44
C PRO A 74 11.16 1.23 10.91
#